data_AF-A0A5D2YYR3-F1
#
_entry.id   AF-A0A5D2YYR3-F1
#
_cell.length_a   1.000
_cell.length_b   1.000
_cell.length_c   1.000
_cell.angle_alpha   90.00
_cell.angle_beta   90.00
_cell.angle_gamma   90.00
#
_symmetry.space_group_name_H-M   'P 1'
#
loop_
_entity.id
_entity.type
_entity.pdbx_description
1 polymer ?
#
loop_
_entity_poly.entity_id
_entity_poly.type
_entity_poly.pdbx_seq_one_letter_code
_entity_poly.pdbx_strand_id
1 'polypeptide(L)'
;MKKSKKSQKGVTSKDKNKGMGKEKEREKKSSSLESGSYNYKMFSFFNRKFKINEVEPPSDVNKAFSLFTDDGSTHMTAEQLRRFMSVHQCEVSTRLEDAQNIIEQVVNRRHHITKFARHTLNIEDFFYFLLSDDLNGPIRTQVHHDMSAPLSHYFIYTGHNSYLTGNQLSSDCSEVPIIKALQNGVRVIELDLWPSKDEILVLHGRTLTTPVSFIQCLTSIKEYAFVSSPYPVIITLEDHLTPELQAKAADMITQTFETMLYYPESDLTEFPSPESLKYRIMISTKPPKEYLEVRSKDASEDESSPKDDSDVVSRNLLCYSNSSSESDQEDEDFKSLQAGVSGYKRLITIHAGKPKGSLKIALKEVTDQVRRLSLSEHQLEKLAGSHGLDIVRFTQRNILRVYPKGTRFTSSNYKPTIGWMHGAQMVAFNMQGYGKSLWLMHGMFRANGGCGYVIKPDILTRSADELFDPKATLLPVQKTLKVKIYMGDGWRLDFKHTHFDAYSPPDFYTKIYIVGVPADEAKKKTKIIEDDWCPVWDEEFSFPLTVPELALLRIEVREYDISEKDDFGGQTCLPVPELRTGFRSVPLHDKKGVKHKNVRLLMRFEFV
;
A
#
# COMPACT_ATOMS: atom_id res chain seq x y z
N MET A 1 61.72 -29.64 9.61
CA MET A 1 61.32 -30.98 10.11
C MET A 1 60.32 -30.85 11.26
N LYS A 2 59.01 -30.98 11.00
CA LYS A 2 57.99 -31.63 11.84
C LYS A 2 56.62 -31.52 11.12
N LYS A 3 55.87 -32.62 11.16
CA LYS A 3 54.74 -32.99 10.32
C LYS A 3 53.45 -32.25 10.68
N SER A 4 52.58 -32.05 9.69
CA SER A 4 51.13 -31.91 9.86
C SER A 4 50.39 -32.60 8.70
N LYS A 5 49.71 -33.70 9.01
CA LYS A 5 48.79 -34.43 8.12
C LYS A 5 47.40 -33.79 8.26
N LYS A 6 46.72 -33.48 7.16
CA LYS A 6 45.25 -33.44 7.11
C LYS A 6 44.75 -34.26 5.93
N SER A 7 43.95 -35.26 6.26
CA SER A 7 43.30 -36.22 5.36
C SER A 7 42.07 -35.60 4.69
N GLN A 8 41.99 -35.74 3.37
CA GLN A 8 40.71 -35.74 2.66
C GLN A 8 39.95 -37.04 2.98
N LYS A 9 38.70 -36.93 3.42
CA LYS A 9 37.72 -38.04 3.40
C LYS A 9 36.61 -37.66 2.42
N GLY A 10 36.46 -38.49 1.39
CA GLY A 10 35.38 -38.41 0.42
C GLY A 10 34.02 -38.75 1.05
N VAL A 11 33.00 -38.02 0.61
CA VAL A 11 31.59 -38.30 0.90
C VAL A 11 31.14 -39.41 -0.06
N THR A 12 30.69 -40.52 0.50
CA THR A 12 30.18 -41.69 -0.24
C THR A 12 28.73 -41.50 -0.66
N SER A 13 28.35 -42.18 -1.75
CA SER A 13 27.07 -42.13 -2.47
C SER A 13 25.83 -42.63 -1.71
N LYS A 14 25.87 -42.79 -0.38
CA LYS A 14 24.75 -43.31 0.42
C LYS A 14 23.81 -42.24 0.98
N ASP A 15 24.20 -40.96 0.99
CA ASP A 15 23.35 -39.89 1.55
C ASP A 15 22.44 -39.20 0.52
N LYS A 16 22.60 -39.45 -0.78
CA LYS A 16 21.69 -38.92 -1.82
C LYS A 16 20.37 -39.70 -1.96
N ASN A 17 20.32 -40.97 -1.53
CA ASN A 17 19.11 -41.81 -1.68
C ASN A 17 18.10 -41.69 -0.52
N LYS A 18 18.45 -41.07 0.62
CA LYS A 18 17.51 -40.83 1.74
C LYS A 18 16.70 -39.53 1.61
N GLY A 19 17.13 -38.59 0.76
CA GLY A 19 16.41 -37.33 0.48
C GLY A 19 15.24 -37.51 -0.50
N MET A 20 15.46 -38.22 -1.60
CA MET A 20 14.45 -38.44 -2.65
C MET A 20 13.26 -39.30 -2.21
N GLY A 21 13.42 -40.17 -1.20
CA GLY A 21 12.33 -40.99 -0.67
C GLY A 21 11.31 -40.19 0.15
N LYS A 22 11.76 -39.17 0.90
CA LYS A 22 10.90 -38.32 1.75
C LYS A 22 10.17 -37.23 0.96
N GLU A 23 10.75 -36.77 -0.14
CA GLU A 23 10.06 -35.86 -1.09
C GLU A 23 8.97 -36.61 -1.87
N LYS A 24 9.25 -37.83 -2.37
CA LYS A 24 8.24 -38.66 -3.04
C LYS A 24 7.13 -39.15 -2.12
N GLU A 25 7.38 -39.36 -0.81
CA GLU A 25 6.32 -39.64 0.18
C GLU A 25 5.48 -38.42 0.53
N ARG A 26 6.04 -37.20 0.48
CA ARG A 26 5.29 -35.95 0.66
C ARG A 26 4.46 -35.60 -0.57
N GLU A 27 4.98 -35.86 -1.77
CA GLU A 27 4.23 -35.68 -3.02
C GLU A 27 3.15 -36.75 -3.20
N LYS A 28 3.40 -38.02 -2.86
CA LYS A 28 2.33 -39.06 -2.85
C LYS A 28 1.23 -38.79 -1.81
N LYS A 29 1.55 -38.11 -0.70
CA LYS A 29 0.52 -37.64 0.26
C LYS A 29 -0.32 -36.48 -0.26
N SER A 30 0.14 -35.76 -1.29
CA SER A 30 -0.64 -34.67 -1.90
C SER A 30 -1.70 -35.17 -2.88
N SER A 31 -1.54 -36.38 -3.43
CA SER A 31 -2.48 -37.01 -4.37
C SER A 31 -3.38 -38.08 -3.74
N SER A 32 -3.48 -38.14 -2.41
CA SER A 32 -4.26 -39.17 -1.70
C SER A 32 -5.13 -38.59 -0.56
N LEU A 33 -5.55 -37.34 -0.69
CA LEU A 33 -6.48 -36.67 0.23
C LEU A 33 -7.93 -36.67 -0.29
N GLU A 34 -8.21 -37.49 -1.29
CA GLU A 34 -9.55 -37.79 -1.80
C GLU A 34 -10.27 -38.71 -0.78
N SER A 35 -11.40 -38.26 -0.22
CA SER A 35 -12.27 -38.94 0.77
C SER A 35 -11.76 -39.13 2.22
N GLY A 36 -11.22 -38.07 2.84
CA GLY A 36 -10.84 -38.07 4.26
C GLY A 36 -11.97 -37.68 5.24
N SER A 37 -11.75 -37.97 6.54
CA SER A 37 -12.59 -37.46 7.65
C SER A 37 -11.71 -36.90 8.76
N TYR A 38 -12.09 -35.77 9.36
CA TYR A 38 -11.44 -35.27 10.57
C TYR A 38 -12.07 -35.88 11.82
N ASN A 39 -11.22 -36.28 12.77
CA ASN A 39 -11.65 -36.72 14.09
C ASN A 39 -11.28 -35.66 15.12
N TYR A 40 -12.28 -35.10 15.79
CA TYR A 40 -12.11 -34.14 16.87
C TYR A 40 -12.31 -34.84 18.20
N LYS A 41 -11.32 -34.72 19.09
CA LYS A 41 -11.35 -35.36 20.42
C LYS A 41 -12.10 -34.47 21.40
N MET A 42 -13.29 -34.91 21.81
CA MET A 42 -13.98 -34.39 22.98
C MET A 42 -13.49 -35.12 24.24
N PHE A 43 -13.73 -34.52 25.42
CA PHE A 43 -13.26 -35.03 26.71
C PHE A 43 -13.39 -36.56 26.88
N SER A 44 -12.33 -37.12 27.48
CA SER A 44 -12.17 -38.52 27.92
C SER A 44 -12.17 -39.58 26.81
N PHE A 45 -13.23 -39.74 26.00
CA PHE A 45 -13.32 -40.80 24.97
C PHE A 45 -14.29 -40.52 23.79
N PHE A 46 -14.91 -39.34 23.72
CA PHE A 46 -15.88 -39.04 22.66
C PHE A 46 -15.17 -38.41 21.45
N ASN A 47 -15.21 -39.07 20.28
CA ASN A 47 -14.67 -38.51 19.05
C ASN A 47 -15.83 -38.08 18.14
N ARG A 48 -15.84 -36.81 17.71
CA ARG A 48 -16.71 -36.36 16.61
C ARG A 48 -15.98 -36.55 15.30
N LYS A 49 -16.64 -37.17 14.32
CA LYS A 49 -16.09 -37.43 12.99
C LYS A 49 -16.83 -36.60 11.97
N PHE A 50 -16.12 -35.75 11.25
CA PHE A 50 -16.67 -34.92 10.19
C PHE A 50 -16.10 -35.36 8.85
N LYS A 51 -16.97 -35.44 7.83
CA LYS A 51 -16.53 -35.71 6.46
C LYS A 51 -15.90 -34.45 5.89
N ILE A 52 -14.83 -34.64 5.11
CA ILE A 52 -14.28 -33.55 4.31
C ILE A 52 -15.11 -33.52 3.03
N ASN A 53 -15.84 -32.43 2.82
CA ASN A 53 -16.57 -32.22 1.58
C ASN A 53 -15.56 -31.96 0.45
N GLU A 54 -15.76 -32.62 -0.69
CA GLU A 54 -15.02 -32.29 -1.90
C GLU A 54 -15.53 -30.94 -2.44
N VAL A 55 -14.60 -30.13 -2.94
CA VAL A 55 -14.91 -28.81 -3.46
C VAL A 55 -15.51 -29.00 -4.84
N GLU A 56 -16.83 -28.87 -4.95
CA GLU A 56 -17.56 -28.99 -6.22
C GLU A 56 -17.76 -27.62 -6.89
N PRO A 57 -17.79 -27.55 -8.23
CA PRO A 57 -18.09 -26.32 -8.95
C PRO A 57 -19.52 -25.82 -8.63
N PRO A 58 -19.70 -24.53 -8.27
CA PRO A 58 -21.03 -23.95 -8.07
C PRO A 58 -21.93 -24.08 -9.30
N SER A 59 -23.26 -24.08 -9.10
CA SER A 59 -24.23 -24.26 -10.20
C SER A 59 -24.06 -23.24 -11.34
N ASP A 60 -23.71 -22.00 -11.04
CA ASP A 60 -23.45 -20.97 -12.04
C ASP A 60 -22.17 -21.24 -12.85
N VAL A 61 -21.16 -21.87 -12.24
CA VAL A 61 -19.94 -22.30 -12.94
C VAL A 61 -20.27 -23.43 -13.90
N ASN A 62 -21.08 -24.40 -13.49
CA ASN A 62 -21.55 -25.49 -14.36
C ASN A 62 -22.37 -24.97 -15.55
N LYS A 63 -23.27 -24.01 -15.31
CA LYS A 63 -24.05 -23.35 -16.37
C LYS A 63 -23.14 -22.58 -17.32
N ALA A 64 -22.17 -21.83 -16.79
CA ALA A 64 -21.21 -21.11 -17.62
C ALA A 64 -20.38 -22.07 -18.47
N PHE A 65 -19.84 -23.15 -17.89
CA PHE A 65 -19.10 -24.15 -18.65
C PHE A 65 -19.96 -24.71 -19.80
N SER A 66 -21.18 -25.16 -19.49
CA SER A 66 -22.12 -25.73 -20.47
C SER A 66 -22.48 -24.73 -21.58
N LEU A 67 -22.65 -23.45 -21.25
CA LEU A 67 -23.00 -22.39 -22.21
C LEU A 67 -21.90 -22.12 -23.23
N PHE A 68 -20.63 -22.35 -22.88
CA PHE A 68 -19.49 -22.08 -23.74
C PHE A 68 -18.88 -23.35 -24.36
N THR A 69 -19.43 -24.53 -24.07
CA THR A 69 -19.09 -25.80 -24.72
C THR A 69 -20.18 -26.21 -25.72
N ASP A 70 -19.82 -27.03 -26.71
CA ASP A 70 -20.81 -27.59 -27.63
C ASP A 70 -21.74 -28.58 -26.89
N ASP A 71 -22.99 -28.71 -27.36
CA ASP A 71 -23.99 -29.58 -26.73
C ASP A 71 -23.47 -31.02 -26.60
N GLY A 72 -23.47 -31.54 -25.37
CA GLY A 72 -22.97 -32.88 -25.05
C GLY A 72 -21.45 -33.01 -24.94
N SER A 73 -20.69 -31.94 -25.21
CA SER A 73 -19.24 -31.93 -24.96
C SER A 73 -18.94 -31.88 -23.46
N THR A 74 -17.93 -32.66 -23.05
CA THR A 74 -17.41 -32.65 -21.68
C THR A 74 -16.14 -31.79 -21.53
N HIS A 75 -15.68 -31.19 -22.63
CA HIS A 75 -14.41 -30.48 -22.71
C HIS A 75 -14.57 -29.13 -23.44
N MET A 76 -13.83 -28.13 -22.95
CA MET A 76 -13.74 -26.78 -23.46
C MET A 76 -12.41 -26.59 -24.20
N THR A 77 -12.49 -26.16 -25.46
CA THR A 77 -11.34 -25.83 -26.33
C THR A 77 -10.77 -24.43 -26.03
N ALA A 78 -9.61 -24.11 -26.60
CA ALA A 78 -9.01 -22.78 -26.48
C ALA A 78 -9.90 -21.67 -27.06
N GLU A 79 -10.51 -21.90 -28.22
CA GLU A 79 -11.47 -20.97 -28.84
C GLU A 79 -12.69 -20.72 -27.95
N GLN A 80 -13.24 -21.79 -27.36
CA GLN A 80 -14.37 -21.71 -26.43
C GLN A 80 -13.99 -20.97 -25.14
N LEU A 81 -12.81 -21.26 -24.57
CA LEU A 81 -12.30 -20.52 -23.42
C LEU A 81 -12.08 -19.04 -23.75
N ARG A 82 -11.49 -18.72 -24.90
CA ARG A 82 -11.33 -17.33 -25.36
C ARG A 82 -12.69 -16.63 -25.46
N ARG A 83 -13.71 -17.31 -25.98
CA ARG A 83 -15.09 -16.77 -26.04
C ARG A 83 -15.66 -16.55 -24.64
N PHE A 84 -15.45 -17.48 -23.71
CA PHE A 84 -15.82 -17.30 -22.30
C PHE A 84 -15.13 -16.07 -21.68
N MET A 85 -13.82 -15.93 -21.88
CA MET A 85 -13.05 -14.78 -21.39
C MET A 85 -13.60 -13.46 -21.96
N SER A 86 -13.87 -13.41 -23.26
CA SER A 86 -14.39 -12.20 -23.90
C SER A 86 -15.82 -11.86 -23.47
N VAL A 87 -16.72 -12.83 -23.40
CA VAL A 87 -18.16 -12.58 -23.22
C VAL A 87 -18.57 -12.58 -21.75
N HIS A 88 -18.15 -13.59 -20.98
CA HIS A 88 -18.57 -13.75 -19.59
C HIS A 88 -17.64 -13.01 -18.61
N GLN A 89 -16.33 -12.98 -18.88
CA GLN A 89 -15.35 -12.27 -18.04
C GLN A 89 -15.13 -10.81 -18.49
N CYS A 90 -15.77 -10.39 -19.60
CA CYS A 90 -15.62 -9.09 -20.23
C CYS A 90 -14.16 -8.72 -20.61
N GLU A 91 -13.33 -9.72 -20.93
CA GLU A 91 -11.95 -9.54 -21.38
C GLU A 91 -11.86 -9.61 -22.90
N VAL A 92 -12.42 -8.59 -23.57
CA VAL A 92 -12.54 -8.54 -25.03
C VAL A 92 -11.20 -8.59 -25.78
N SER A 93 -10.10 -8.25 -25.10
CA SER A 93 -8.75 -8.27 -25.66
C SER A 93 -8.04 -9.63 -25.56
N THR A 94 -8.66 -10.64 -24.95
CA THR A 94 -8.05 -11.98 -24.81
C THR A 94 -7.82 -12.62 -26.18
N ARG A 95 -6.55 -12.92 -26.49
CA ARG A 95 -6.17 -13.57 -27.74
C ARG A 95 -6.31 -15.09 -27.61
N LEU A 96 -6.23 -15.78 -28.74
CA LEU A 96 -6.28 -17.25 -28.74
C LEU A 96 -5.07 -17.84 -28.02
N GLU A 97 -3.89 -17.24 -28.20
CA GLU A 97 -2.65 -17.66 -27.56
C GLU A 97 -2.75 -17.54 -26.03
N ASP A 98 -3.42 -16.50 -25.52
CA ASP A 98 -3.64 -16.32 -24.08
C ASP A 98 -4.49 -17.47 -23.51
N ALA A 99 -5.56 -17.86 -24.22
CA ALA A 99 -6.41 -18.98 -23.82
C ALA A 99 -5.65 -20.33 -23.89
N GLN A 100 -4.84 -20.55 -24.93
CA GLN A 100 -3.98 -21.73 -25.04
C GLN A 100 -2.98 -21.80 -23.88
N ASN A 101 -2.34 -20.68 -23.54
CA ASN A 101 -1.42 -20.59 -22.41
C ASN A 101 -2.10 -20.88 -21.07
N ILE A 102 -3.34 -20.41 -20.86
CA ILE A 102 -4.13 -20.75 -19.67
C ILE A 102 -4.35 -22.27 -19.59
N ILE A 103 -4.81 -22.88 -20.69
CA ILE A 103 -5.06 -24.32 -20.75
C ILE A 103 -3.80 -25.11 -20.44
N GLU A 104 -2.68 -24.76 -21.10
CA GLU A 104 -1.40 -25.41 -20.87
C GLU A 104 -0.96 -25.31 -19.40
N GLN A 105 -1.07 -24.13 -18.79
CA GLN A 105 -0.70 -23.95 -17.38
C GLN A 105 -1.58 -24.78 -16.44
N VAL A 106 -2.89 -24.84 -16.68
CA VAL A 106 -3.81 -25.65 -15.87
C VAL A 106 -3.48 -27.13 -16.02
N VAL A 107 -3.33 -27.61 -17.25
CA VAL A 107 -3.03 -29.02 -17.53
C VAL A 107 -1.68 -29.42 -16.94
N ASN A 108 -0.66 -28.56 -17.05
CA ASN A 108 0.66 -28.82 -16.50
C ASN A 108 0.69 -28.91 -14.97
N ARG A 109 -0.19 -28.16 -14.28
CA ARG A 109 -0.34 -28.15 -12.82
C ARG A 109 -1.18 -29.33 -12.31
N ARG A 110 -2.23 -29.72 -13.04
CA ARG A 110 -3.17 -30.78 -12.61
C ARG A 110 -2.83 -32.18 -13.11
N HIS A 111 -2.23 -32.31 -14.29
CA HIS A 111 -2.04 -33.59 -14.96
C HIS A 111 -0.56 -33.87 -15.21
N HIS A 112 0.07 -34.68 -14.36
CA HIS A 112 1.51 -34.98 -14.48
C HIS A 112 1.86 -35.88 -15.68
N ILE A 113 0.92 -36.70 -16.17
CA ILE A 113 1.17 -37.78 -17.14
C ILE A 113 0.73 -37.39 -18.57
N THR A 114 -0.32 -36.58 -18.73
CA THR A 114 -0.94 -36.24 -20.03
C THR A 114 -0.60 -34.82 -20.53
N LYS A 115 0.51 -34.24 -20.05
CA LYS A 115 0.95 -32.86 -20.34
C LYS A 115 1.04 -32.53 -21.83
N PHE A 116 1.41 -33.49 -22.66
CA PHE A 116 1.67 -33.27 -24.09
C PHE A 116 0.50 -33.61 -25.02
N ALA A 117 -0.64 -34.06 -24.47
CA ALA A 117 -1.78 -34.53 -25.26
C ALA A 117 -3.08 -33.74 -25.03
N ARG A 118 -3.27 -33.14 -23.85
CA ARG A 118 -4.51 -32.42 -23.52
C ARG A 118 -4.40 -30.93 -23.83
N HIS A 119 -5.24 -30.48 -24.77
CA HIS A 119 -5.34 -29.09 -25.23
C HIS A 119 -6.73 -28.50 -24.92
N THR A 120 -7.43 -29.07 -23.93
CA THR A 120 -8.81 -28.75 -23.57
C THR A 120 -9.00 -28.86 -22.06
N LEU A 121 -10.00 -28.18 -21.50
CA LEU A 121 -10.36 -28.24 -20.08
C LEU A 121 -11.66 -29.01 -19.89
N ASN A 122 -11.71 -29.99 -19.00
CA ASN A 122 -12.99 -30.47 -18.46
C ASN A 122 -13.52 -29.49 -17.39
N ILE A 123 -14.69 -29.77 -16.81
CA ILE A 123 -15.31 -28.91 -15.79
C ILE A 123 -14.40 -28.70 -14.56
N GLU A 124 -13.68 -29.75 -14.12
CA GLU A 124 -12.77 -29.68 -12.98
C GLU A 124 -11.56 -28.78 -13.29
N ASP A 125 -10.97 -28.95 -14.47
CA ASP A 125 -9.84 -28.13 -14.93
C ASP A 125 -10.27 -26.66 -15.08
N PHE A 126 -11.47 -26.41 -15.61
CA PHE A 126 -12.05 -25.06 -15.71
C PHE A 126 -12.31 -24.45 -14.33
N PHE A 127 -12.87 -25.21 -13.39
CA PHE A 127 -13.10 -24.73 -12.02
C PHE A 127 -11.79 -24.41 -11.28
N TYR A 128 -10.75 -25.23 -11.47
CA TYR A 128 -9.41 -24.94 -10.95
C TYR A 128 -8.81 -23.67 -11.55
N PHE A 129 -8.99 -23.44 -12.85
CA PHE A 129 -8.63 -22.17 -13.48
C PHE A 129 -9.32 -21.00 -12.78
N LEU A 130 -10.63 -21.10 -12.55
CA LEU A 130 -11.39 -20.02 -11.90
C LEU A 130 -10.91 -19.72 -10.47
N LEU A 131 -10.37 -20.71 -9.77
CA LEU A 131 -9.78 -20.60 -8.42
C LEU A 131 -8.30 -20.19 -8.43
N SER A 132 -7.62 -20.17 -9.57
CA SER A 132 -6.21 -19.80 -9.68
C SER A 132 -6.06 -18.27 -9.70
N ASP A 133 -5.58 -17.66 -8.62
CA ASP A 133 -5.54 -16.19 -8.50
C ASP A 133 -4.48 -15.51 -9.36
N ASP A 134 -3.45 -16.24 -9.79
CA ASP A 134 -2.46 -15.76 -10.75
C ASP A 134 -3.00 -15.73 -12.19
N LEU A 135 -3.92 -16.63 -12.54
CA LEU A 135 -4.56 -16.70 -13.86
C LEU A 135 -5.86 -15.89 -13.91
N ASN A 136 -6.61 -15.87 -12.80
CA ASN A 136 -7.97 -15.35 -12.71
C ASN A 136 -8.19 -14.43 -11.48
N GLY A 137 -7.15 -13.68 -11.11
CA GLY A 137 -7.19 -12.72 -10.00
C GLY A 137 -8.16 -11.56 -10.22
N PRO A 138 -8.54 -10.82 -9.16
CA PRO A 138 -9.67 -9.91 -9.20
C PRO A 138 -9.35 -8.52 -9.76
N ILE A 139 -8.07 -8.17 -9.88
CA ILE A 139 -7.60 -6.85 -10.31
C ILE A 139 -6.47 -6.97 -11.33
N ARG A 140 -6.20 -5.90 -12.08
CA ARG A 140 -5.10 -5.83 -13.04
C ARG A 140 -3.77 -5.66 -12.30
N THR A 141 -2.71 -6.26 -12.85
CA THR A 141 -1.35 -6.18 -12.30
C THR A 141 -0.46 -5.19 -13.04
N GLN A 142 -0.93 -4.63 -14.16
CA GLN A 142 -0.17 -3.72 -15.00
C GLN A 142 -0.62 -2.27 -14.80
N VAL A 143 0.35 -1.36 -14.93
CA VAL A 143 0.11 0.08 -14.98
C VAL A 143 -0.67 0.42 -16.25
N HIS A 144 -1.74 1.19 -16.11
CA HIS A 144 -2.64 1.50 -17.22
C HIS A 144 -3.30 2.88 -17.11
N HIS A 145 -3.14 3.59 -16.00
CA HIS A 145 -3.51 5.00 -15.94
C HIS A 145 -2.61 5.85 -16.84
N ASP A 146 -3.10 7.03 -17.23
CA ASP A 146 -2.23 8.08 -17.75
C ASP A 146 -1.24 8.47 -16.67
N MET A 147 0.06 8.42 -16.99
CA MET A 147 1.17 8.76 -16.10
C MET A 147 1.85 10.06 -16.50
N SER A 148 1.31 10.77 -17.50
CA SER A 148 1.86 12.01 -18.07
C SER A 148 1.29 13.30 -17.46
N ALA A 149 0.19 13.21 -16.69
CA ALA A 149 -0.34 14.35 -15.94
C ALA A 149 0.61 14.83 -14.81
N PRO A 150 0.45 16.05 -14.28
CA PRO A 150 1.26 16.57 -13.16
C PRO A 150 1.16 15.72 -11.88
N LEU A 151 2.20 15.65 -11.06
CA LEU A 151 2.18 14.89 -9.78
C LEU A 151 1.01 15.26 -8.85
N SER A 152 0.54 16.51 -8.88
CA SER A 152 -0.64 16.94 -8.10
C SER A 152 -1.92 16.20 -8.49
N HIS A 153 -1.96 15.54 -9.65
CA HIS A 153 -3.11 14.79 -10.14
C HIS A 153 -3.14 13.33 -9.65
N TYR A 154 -2.18 12.89 -8.84
CA TYR A 154 -2.12 11.51 -8.34
C TYR A 154 -2.19 11.47 -6.82
N PHE A 155 -2.90 10.49 -6.29
CA PHE A 155 -2.64 9.98 -4.95
C PHE A 155 -1.31 9.23 -4.96
N ILE A 156 -0.49 9.48 -3.93
CA ILE A 156 0.88 8.97 -3.83
C ILE A 156 1.02 8.15 -2.56
N TYR A 157 1.54 6.93 -2.69
CA TYR A 157 1.69 6.00 -1.58
C TYR A 157 2.75 6.53 -0.60
N THR A 158 2.31 7.00 0.58
CA THR A 158 3.12 7.85 1.45
C THR A 158 3.34 7.24 2.84
N GLY A 159 4.61 7.05 3.22
CA GLY A 159 5.04 6.67 4.57
C GLY A 159 5.14 7.87 5.52
N HIS A 160 4.89 7.64 6.81
CA HIS A 160 5.13 8.58 7.90
C HIS A 160 6.20 8.00 8.84
N ASN A 161 7.16 8.82 9.25
CA ASN A 161 8.30 8.42 10.10
C ASN A 161 8.87 7.06 9.68
N SER A 162 9.29 6.97 8.40
CA SER A 162 9.51 5.70 7.70
C SER A 162 10.68 4.90 8.25
N TYR A 163 11.48 5.51 9.14
CA TYR A 163 12.61 4.93 9.83
C TYR A 163 12.22 4.20 11.13
N LEU A 164 11.01 4.38 11.66
CA LEU A 164 10.60 3.76 12.93
C LEU A 164 10.27 2.28 12.78
N THR A 165 10.84 1.45 13.66
CA THR A 165 10.55 0.01 13.72
C THR A 165 9.28 -0.33 14.50
N GLY A 166 8.76 0.61 15.29
CA GLY A 166 7.60 0.39 16.16
C GLY A 166 6.87 1.68 16.57
N ASN A 167 6.80 1.92 17.87
CA ASN A 167 6.05 3.03 18.48
C ASN A 167 6.80 4.37 18.35
N GLN A 168 6.10 5.50 18.52
CA GLN A 168 6.68 6.84 18.33
C GLN A 168 7.57 7.31 19.51
N LEU A 169 7.66 6.59 20.62
CA LEU A 169 8.31 7.10 21.85
C LEU A 169 9.63 6.42 22.17
N SER A 170 9.77 5.13 21.89
CA SER A 170 10.88 4.32 22.41
C SER A 170 11.32 3.19 21.49
N SER A 171 10.73 3.01 20.31
CA SER A 171 11.22 1.98 19.38
C SER A 171 12.52 2.41 18.71
N ASP A 172 13.25 1.45 18.18
CA ASP A 172 14.45 1.72 17.42
C ASP A 172 14.15 2.36 16.05
N CYS A 173 15.11 3.14 15.54
CA CYS A 173 15.13 3.60 14.15
C CYS A 173 16.04 2.71 13.32
N SER A 174 15.64 2.42 12.09
CA SER A 174 16.44 1.62 11.14
C SER A 174 16.01 1.93 9.70
N GLU A 175 16.87 1.60 8.76
CA GLU A 175 16.60 1.49 7.34
C GLU A 175 15.65 0.34 6.95
N VAL A 176 15.50 -0.70 7.79
CA VAL A 176 14.71 -1.90 7.45
C VAL A 176 13.23 -1.57 7.14
N PRO A 177 12.52 -0.73 7.92
CA PRO A 177 11.16 -0.33 7.57
C PRO A 177 11.09 0.50 6.27
N ILE A 178 12.13 1.27 5.94
CA ILE A 178 12.25 2.00 4.67
C ILE A 178 12.35 1.02 3.50
N ILE A 179 13.24 0.03 3.60
CA ILE A 179 13.41 -1.01 2.58
C ILE A 179 12.08 -1.73 2.34
N LYS A 180 11.41 -2.15 3.42
CA LYS A 180 10.11 -2.83 3.34
C LYS A 180 9.03 -1.94 2.72
N ALA A 181 8.99 -0.66 3.05
CA ALA A 181 8.07 0.30 2.45
C ALA A 181 8.27 0.41 0.93
N LEU A 182 9.51 0.58 0.47
CA LEU A 182 9.85 0.68 -0.95
C LEU A 182 9.54 -0.62 -1.71
N GLN A 183 9.84 -1.79 -1.14
CA GLN A 183 9.49 -3.09 -1.71
C GLN A 183 7.97 -3.27 -1.85
N ASN A 184 7.19 -2.70 -0.92
CA ASN A 184 5.72 -2.74 -0.95
C ASN A 184 5.08 -1.66 -1.84
N GLY A 185 5.88 -0.85 -2.55
CA GLY A 185 5.36 0.15 -3.49
C GLY A 185 5.23 1.58 -2.94
N VAL A 186 5.61 1.85 -1.69
CA VAL A 186 5.60 3.21 -1.11
C VAL A 186 6.54 4.11 -1.92
N ARG A 187 6.07 5.31 -2.27
CA ARG A 187 6.80 6.28 -3.11
C ARG A 187 7.24 7.54 -2.35
N VAL A 188 6.73 7.76 -1.13
CA VAL A 188 7.18 8.87 -0.27
C VAL A 188 7.74 8.33 1.04
N ILE A 189 9.00 8.64 1.31
CA ILE A 189 9.74 8.23 2.52
C ILE A 189 10.04 9.48 3.35
N GLU A 190 9.71 9.43 4.64
CA GLU A 190 9.99 10.51 5.59
C GLU A 190 11.21 10.21 6.44
N LEU A 191 12.11 11.20 6.56
CA LEU A 191 13.30 11.18 7.40
C LEU A 191 13.35 12.46 8.25
N ASP A 192 13.54 12.30 9.55
CA ASP A 192 13.68 13.42 10.49
C ASP A 192 15.15 13.60 10.82
N LEU A 193 15.75 14.67 10.34
CA LEU A 193 17.19 14.89 10.42
C LEU A 193 17.53 15.68 11.68
N TRP A 194 18.42 15.13 12.51
CA TRP A 194 18.89 15.75 13.74
C TRP A 194 20.42 15.81 13.79
N PRO A 195 20.97 16.90 14.34
CA PRO A 195 22.41 17.05 14.51
C PRO A 195 22.92 16.19 15.67
N SER A 196 24.07 15.53 15.49
CA SER A 196 24.82 14.86 16.55
C SER A 196 26.32 15.10 16.35
N LYS A 197 26.86 16.11 17.03
CA LYS A 197 28.21 16.63 16.76
C LYS A 197 28.32 16.96 15.25
N ASP A 198 29.29 16.37 14.55
CA ASP A 198 29.50 16.55 13.11
C ASP A 198 28.72 15.53 12.25
N GLU A 199 27.87 14.69 12.84
CA GLU A 199 27.09 13.67 12.13
C GLU A 199 25.60 14.04 12.01
N ILE A 200 24.96 13.48 10.98
CA ILE A 200 23.52 13.62 10.75
C ILE A 200 22.87 12.29 11.09
N LEU A 201 21.96 12.32 12.07
CA LEU A 201 21.20 11.16 12.50
C LEU A 201 19.73 11.31 12.10
N VAL A 202 19.07 10.17 11.95
CA VAL A 202 17.63 10.06 11.74
C VAL A 202 16.99 9.47 12.99
N LEU A 203 16.09 10.23 13.61
CA LEU A 203 15.33 9.80 14.78
C LEU A 203 14.09 10.66 15.01
N HIS A 204 13.17 10.16 15.84
CA HIS A 204 12.06 10.97 16.29
C HIS A 204 12.50 11.84 17.48
N GLY A 205 12.66 13.14 17.21
CA GLY A 205 13.24 14.08 18.17
C GLY A 205 12.48 14.18 19.48
N ARG A 206 13.21 14.47 20.57
CA ARG A 206 12.66 14.62 21.94
C ARG A 206 11.97 13.36 22.46
N THR A 207 12.33 12.19 21.93
CA THR A 207 11.86 10.89 22.41
C THR A 207 13.03 9.97 22.78
N LEU A 208 12.73 8.73 23.18
CA LEU A 208 13.71 7.71 23.54
C LEU A 208 14.03 6.75 22.38
N THR A 209 13.64 7.09 21.15
CA THR A 209 13.96 6.26 19.98
C THR A 209 15.46 6.24 19.73
N THR A 210 16.03 5.06 19.47
CA THR A 210 17.45 4.96 19.12
C THR A 210 17.68 5.41 17.67
N PRO A 211 18.71 6.24 17.39
CA PRO A 211 18.89 6.83 16.07
C PRO A 211 19.49 5.84 15.05
N VAL A 212 19.31 6.14 13.76
CA VAL A 212 20.00 5.50 12.63
C VAL A 212 20.79 6.55 11.83
N SER A 213 21.91 6.16 11.22
CA SER A 213 22.73 7.08 10.44
C SER A 213 22.03 7.53 9.15
N PHE A 214 22.11 8.82 8.81
CA PHE A 214 21.50 9.36 7.60
C PHE A 214 22.03 8.70 6.31
N ILE A 215 23.33 8.44 6.22
CA ILE A 215 23.93 7.80 5.04
C ILE A 215 23.40 6.38 4.83
N GLN A 216 23.11 5.66 5.90
CA GLN A 216 22.57 4.31 5.86
C GLN A 216 21.14 4.31 5.27
N CYS A 217 20.33 5.29 5.67
CA CYS A 217 19.01 5.50 5.07
C CYS A 217 19.11 5.86 3.58
N LEU A 218 19.98 6.81 3.20
CA LEU A 218 20.16 7.21 1.80
C LEU A 218 20.63 6.05 0.92
N THR A 219 21.59 5.26 1.40
CA THR A 219 22.12 4.08 0.69
C THR A 219 21.02 3.05 0.44
N SER A 220 20.21 2.78 1.47
CA SER A 220 19.07 1.86 1.35
C SER A 220 18.01 2.40 0.38
N ILE A 221 17.74 3.70 0.39
CA ILE A 221 16.82 4.29 -0.59
C ILE A 221 17.38 4.13 -2.01
N LYS A 222 18.68 4.40 -2.25
CA LYS A 222 19.30 4.24 -3.57
C LYS A 222 19.12 2.81 -4.11
N GLU A 223 19.32 1.80 -3.26
CA GLU A 223 19.24 0.39 -3.65
C GLU A 223 17.80 -0.07 -3.95
N TYR A 224 16.82 0.39 -3.15
CA TYR A 224 15.46 -0.15 -3.19
C TYR A 224 14.41 0.78 -3.84
N ALA A 225 14.76 2.04 -4.17
CA ALA A 225 13.82 3.05 -4.67
C ALA A 225 12.93 2.54 -5.81
N PHE A 226 13.50 1.78 -6.75
CA PHE A 226 12.83 1.39 -7.98
C PHE A 226 12.59 -0.12 -8.14
N VAL A 227 12.71 -0.90 -7.05
CA VAL A 227 12.50 -2.37 -7.09
C VAL A 227 11.06 -2.75 -7.42
N SER A 228 10.08 -2.02 -6.91
CA SER A 228 8.65 -2.31 -7.10
C SER A 228 7.98 -1.44 -8.16
N SER A 229 8.60 -0.34 -8.57
CA SER A 229 8.02 0.65 -9.46
C SER A 229 9.10 1.52 -10.11
N PRO A 230 9.01 1.84 -11.41
CA PRO A 230 9.95 2.75 -12.07
C PRO A 230 9.66 4.24 -11.78
N TYR A 231 8.50 4.56 -11.21
CA TYR A 231 8.06 5.94 -10.96
C TYR A 231 8.82 6.58 -9.80
N PRO A 232 8.85 7.93 -9.72
CA PRO A 232 9.73 8.65 -8.80
C PRO A 232 9.55 8.28 -7.33
N VAL A 233 10.61 8.51 -6.55
CA VAL A 233 10.59 8.47 -5.08
C VAL A 233 10.76 9.88 -4.53
N ILE A 234 9.95 10.24 -3.54
CA ILE A 234 10.01 11.53 -2.85
C ILE A 234 10.55 11.29 -1.44
N ILE A 235 11.63 11.96 -1.08
CA ILE A 235 12.14 11.96 0.29
C ILE A 235 11.68 13.26 0.95
N THR A 236 10.83 13.14 1.98
CA THR A 236 10.42 14.28 2.78
C THR A 236 11.34 14.42 3.98
N LEU A 237 12.04 15.54 4.08
CA LEU A 237 12.97 15.79 5.19
C LEU A 237 12.31 16.71 6.21
N GLU A 238 12.23 16.26 7.46
CA GLU A 238 12.01 17.15 8.60
C GLU A 238 13.37 17.62 9.13
N ASP A 239 13.74 18.85 8.75
CA ASP A 239 15.08 19.39 8.94
C ASP A 239 15.22 20.16 10.26
N HIS A 240 16.06 19.64 11.17
CA HIS A 240 16.49 20.28 12.41
C HIS A 240 18.00 20.60 12.43
N LEU A 241 18.64 20.62 11.27
CA LEU A 241 20.09 20.77 11.12
C LEU A 241 20.55 22.24 11.21
N THR A 242 21.83 22.41 11.54
CA THR A 242 22.52 23.71 11.40
C THR A 242 22.90 23.96 9.93
N PRO A 243 23.21 25.20 9.54
CA PRO A 243 23.66 25.52 8.18
C PRO A 243 24.83 24.66 7.68
N GLU A 244 25.81 24.37 8.53
CA GLU A 244 26.97 23.51 8.21
C GLU A 244 26.50 22.09 7.88
N LEU A 245 25.60 21.55 8.70
CA LEU A 245 25.06 20.20 8.53
C LEU A 245 24.06 20.12 7.37
N GLN A 246 23.38 21.22 7.01
CA GLN A 246 22.58 21.30 5.78
C GLN A 246 23.46 21.20 4.54
N ALA A 247 24.61 21.90 4.52
CA ALA A 247 25.58 21.77 3.43
C ALA A 247 26.09 20.32 3.33
N LYS A 248 26.45 19.71 4.46
CA LYS A 248 26.85 18.30 4.53
C LYS A 248 25.73 17.35 4.05
N ALA A 249 24.47 17.62 4.41
CA ALA A 249 23.33 16.84 3.95
C ALA A 249 23.18 16.93 2.43
N ALA A 250 23.36 18.13 1.85
CA ALA A 250 23.30 18.34 0.41
C ALA A 250 24.38 17.54 -0.32
N ASP A 251 25.61 17.54 0.20
CA ASP A 251 26.71 16.74 -0.35
C ASP A 251 26.40 15.24 -0.28
N MET A 252 25.94 14.75 0.87
CA MET A 252 25.58 13.35 1.05
C MET A 252 24.46 12.91 0.10
N ILE A 253 23.41 13.72 -0.06
CA ILE A 253 22.30 13.45 -0.98
C ILE A 253 22.80 13.43 -2.43
N THR A 254 23.60 14.42 -2.83
CA THR A 254 24.13 14.55 -4.20
C THR A 254 25.08 13.41 -4.55
N GLN A 255 26.00 13.06 -3.64
CA GLN A 255 26.94 11.96 -3.84
C GLN A 255 26.25 10.60 -3.82
N THR A 256 25.21 10.43 -3.00
CA THR A 256 24.51 9.14 -2.93
C THR A 256 23.66 8.92 -4.17
N PHE A 257 22.83 9.89 -4.56
CA PHE A 257 21.86 9.68 -5.63
C PHE A 257 22.38 10.03 -7.02
N GLU A 258 23.42 10.86 -7.14
CA GLU A 258 24.07 11.21 -8.39
C GLU A 258 23.04 11.58 -9.48
N THR A 259 23.01 10.83 -10.58
CA THR A 259 22.08 11.02 -11.70
C THR A 259 20.63 10.65 -11.36
N MET A 260 20.35 9.94 -10.27
CA MET A 260 18.98 9.67 -9.83
C MET A 260 18.33 10.92 -9.23
N LEU A 261 19.12 11.86 -8.69
CA LEU A 261 18.58 13.05 -8.05
C LEU A 261 17.98 14.01 -9.09
N TYR A 262 16.76 14.47 -8.85
CA TYR A 262 16.10 15.49 -9.64
C TYR A 262 15.85 16.74 -8.79
N TYR A 263 16.26 17.90 -9.29
CA TYR A 263 15.94 19.21 -8.75
C TYR A 263 15.76 20.19 -9.91
N PRO A 264 14.80 21.13 -9.81
CA PRO A 264 14.46 21.99 -10.93
C PRO A 264 15.51 23.12 -11.08
N GLU A 265 15.70 23.60 -12.31
CA GLU A 265 16.61 24.74 -12.58
C GLU A 265 15.99 26.09 -12.18
N SER A 266 14.66 26.14 -12.09
CA SER A 266 13.88 27.32 -11.70
C SER A 266 12.64 26.89 -10.93
N ASP A 267 11.97 27.84 -10.28
CA ASP A 267 10.77 27.54 -9.51
C ASP A 267 9.66 26.95 -10.41
N LEU A 268 9.01 25.90 -9.90
CA LEU A 268 7.99 25.17 -10.63
C LEU A 268 6.66 25.92 -10.63
N THR A 269 6.12 26.20 -11.82
CA THR A 269 4.74 26.68 -12.00
C THR A 269 3.71 25.55 -12.01
N GLU A 270 4.17 24.34 -12.31
CA GLU A 270 3.43 23.08 -12.31
C GLU A 270 4.37 21.94 -11.93
N PHE A 271 3.85 20.87 -11.32
CA PHE A 271 4.67 19.70 -11.03
C PHE A 271 4.95 18.87 -12.29
N PRO A 272 6.18 18.35 -12.47
CA PRO A 272 6.46 17.35 -13.50
C PRO A 272 5.61 16.09 -13.31
N SER A 273 5.51 15.28 -14.36
CA SER A 273 4.71 14.05 -14.33
C SER A 273 5.49 12.85 -13.78
N PRO A 274 4.81 11.84 -13.21
CA PRO A 274 5.46 10.58 -12.86
C PRO A 274 6.24 9.97 -14.03
N GLU A 275 5.71 10.04 -15.25
CA GLU A 275 6.37 9.50 -16.45
C GLU A 275 7.69 10.20 -16.76
N SER A 276 7.73 11.54 -16.74
CA SER A 276 8.97 12.30 -16.98
C SER A 276 10.05 12.11 -15.90
N LEU A 277 9.64 11.63 -14.73
CA LEU A 277 10.48 11.46 -13.54
C LEU A 277 10.79 9.99 -13.24
N LYS A 278 10.60 9.09 -14.21
CA LYS A 278 11.01 7.69 -14.04
C LYS A 278 12.46 7.60 -13.59
N TYR A 279 12.70 6.75 -12.59
CA TYR A 279 14.00 6.52 -11.97
C TYR A 279 14.63 7.76 -11.31
N ARG A 280 13.82 8.76 -10.95
CA ARG A 280 14.27 9.96 -10.24
C ARG A 280 13.87 9.97 -8.76
N ILE A 281 14.72 10.60 -7.96
CA ILE A 281 14.53 10.86 -6.53
C ILE A 281 14.41 12.37 -6.34
N MET A 282 13.42 12.81 -5.59
CA MET A 282 13.14 14.23 -5.33
C MET A 282 13.18 14.51 -3.83
N ILE A 283 13.65 15.70 -3.46
CA ILE A 283 13.65 16.16 -2.06
C ILE A 283 12.49 17.11 -1.82
N SER A 284 11.75 16.89 -0.74
CA SER A 284 10.70 17.78 -0.29
C SER A 284 10.91 18.22 1.15
N THR A 285 11.22 19.50 1.35
CA THR A 285 11.42 20.07 2.68
C THR A 285 11.09 21.56 2.70
N LYS A 286 11.16 22.17 3.88
CA LYS A 286 11.02 23.61 4.04
C LYS A 286 12.31 24.28 3.57
N PRO A 287 12.25 25.39 2.82
CA PRO A 287 13.44 26.19 2.54
C PRO A 287 14.15 26.58 3.84
N PRO A 288 15.50 26.63 3.86
CA PRO A 288 16.25 27.19 4.98
C PRO A 288 15.74 28.59 5.32
N LYS A 289 15.77 28.96 6.60
CA LYS A 289 15.48 30.34 7.01
C LYS A 289 16.58 31.24 6.42
N GLU A 290 16.23 32.12 5.49
CA GLU A 290 17.15 33.14 4.99
C GLU A 290 17.55 34.05 6.16
N TYR A 291 18.75 33.86 6.69
CA TYR A 291 19.39 34.81 7.58
C TYR A 291 19.88 35.98 6.71
N LEU A 292 18.99 36.94 6.46
CA LEU A 292 19.40 38.24 5.94
C LEU A 292 19.80 39.12 7.12
N GLU A 293 21.08 39.15 7.44
CA GLU A 293 21.66 40.39 7.94
C GLU A 293 21.83 41.34 6.76
N VAL A 294 21.27 42.56 6.88
CA VAL A 294 22.03 43.82 6.94
C VAL A 294 21.07 45.00 6.67
N ARG A 295 21.07 45.96 7.62
CA ARG A 295 20.63 47.37 7.56
C ARG A 295 19.12 47.69 7.58
N SER A 296 18.60 47.77 8.79
CA SER A 296 18.26 49.08 9.36
C SER A 296 18.18 48.97 10.89
N LYS A 297 19.19 49.54 11.56
CA LYS A 297 18.95 50.17 12.86
C LYS A 297 17.84 51.21 12.63
N ASP A 298 16.74 51.03 13.33
CA ASP A 298 15.89 52.05 13.96
C ASP A 298 14.38 51.80 13.78
N ALA A 299 13.71 51.77 14.94
CA ALA A 299 12.27 51.91 15.22
C ALA A 299 11.33 50.79 14.71
N SER A 300 10.36 50.28 15.46
CA SER A 300 9.83 50.56 16.80
C SER A 300 8.87 49.43 17.19
N GLU A 301 8.55 49.39 18.48
CA GLU A 301 7.73 48.41 19.20
C GLU A 301 6.25 48.32 18.77
N ASP A 302 5.65 47.21 19.22
CA ASP A 302 4.22 46.94 19.45
C ASP A 302 3.26 46.67 18.28
N GLU A 303 2.77 45.43 18.20
CA GLU A 303 1.39 45.13 18.62
C GLU A 303 1.19 43.64 18.93
N SER A 304 0.32 43.39 19.91
CA SER A 304 0.07 42.09 20.56
C SER A 304 -1.34 41.58 20.25
N SER A 305 -1.50 40.26 20.04
CA SER A 305 -2.68 39.43 20.39
C SER A 305 -2.58 38.02 19.78
N PRO A 306 -3.43 37.05 20.15
CA PRO A 306 -3.35 36.27 21.39
C PRO A 306 -2.85 34.83 21.13
N LYS A 307 -2.28 34.25 22.19
CA LYS A 307 -1.81 32.87 22.28
C LYS A 307 -2.99 31.90 22.26
N ASP A 308 -2.84 30.81 21.53
CA ASP A 308 -3.55 29.56 21.76
C ASP A 308 -2.48 28.45 21.93
N ASP A 309 -2.62 27.66 22.98
CA ASP A 309 -1.57 26.86 23.61
C ASP A 309 -1.15 25.62 22.80
N SER A 310 0.17 25.49 22.62
CA SER A 310 1.02 24.35 23.01
C SER A 310 2.09 24.04 21.95
N ASP A 311 3.22 24.76 22.03
CA ASP A 311 4.54 24.31 21.57
C ASP A 311 5.62 25.19 22.22
N VAL A 312 5.83 24.99 23.52
CA VAL A 312 6.89 25.65 24.28
C VAL A 312 8.16 24.80 24.19
N VAL A 313 9.00 25.02 23.16
CA VAL A 313 10.47 24.86 23.28
C VAL A 313 11.15 25.59 22.12
N SER A 314 11.63 26.82 22.37
CA SER A 314 12.77 27.43 21.66
C SER A 314 13.25 28.64 22.46
N ARG A 315 13.98 28.37 23.53
CA ARG A 315 14.85 29.37 24.16
C ARG A 315 16.01 28.64 24.84
N ASN A 316 17.20 29.17 24.60
CA ASN A 316 18.50 28.80 25.15
C ASN A 316 19.28 27.72 24.40
N LEU A 317 20.16 28.19 23.52
CA LEU A 317 21.55 27.75 23.43
C LEU A 317 22.36 28.84 22.70
N LEU A 318 22.78 29.84 23.47
CA LEU A 318 23.92 30.70 23.12
C LEU A 318 24.75 30.88 24.38
N CYS A 319 25.83 30.13 24.47
CA CYS A 319 26.97 30.45 25.29
C CYS A 319 28.18 29.86 24.57
N TYR A 320 29.06 30.71 24.04
CA TYR A 320 30.51 30.61 24.24
C TYR A 320 31.17 31.90 23.71
N SER A 321 31.61 32.69 24.68
CA SER A 321 32.77 33.61 24.74
C SER A 321 33.28 34.37 23.50
N ASN A 322 33.34 35.69 23.67
CA ASN A 322 34.30 36.62 23.05
C ASN A 322 35.74 36.10 23.09
N SER A 323 36.40 36.08 21.94
CA SER A 323 37.79 36.55 21.81
C SER A 323 38.00 37.12 20.41
N SER A 324 38.42 38.37 20.37
CA SER A 324 38.76 39.17 19.21
C SER A 324 40.01 38.67 18.46
N SER A 325 40.04 39.00 17.16
CA SER A 325 41.12 38.99 16.14
C SER A 325 41.52 37.63 15.54
N GLU A 326 41.13 37.35 14.28
CA GLU A 326 41.98 37.45 13.08
C GLU A 326 41.10 37.49 11.80
N SER A 327 41.22 38.57 11.03
CA SER A 327 40.50 38.80 9.77
C SER A 327 41.29 38.23 8.60
N ASP A 328 40.69 37.25 7.91
CA ASP A 328 40.78 36.95 6.45
C ASP A 328 40.33 35.49 6.15
N GLN A 329 40.33 34.59 7.15
CA GLN A 329 39.80 33.21 7.00
C GLN A 329 38.27 33.10 7.22
N GLU A 330 37.68 33.97 8.05
CA GLU A 330 36.24 33.93 8.35
C GLU A 330 35.35 34.28 7.13
N ASP A 331 35.86 35.07 6.17
CA ASP A 331 35.11 35.49 4.98
C ASP A 331 35.01 34.38 3.92
N GLU A 332 36.01 33.50 3.80
CA GLU A 332 35.95 32.33 2.91
C GLU A 332 35.06 31.23 3.50
N ASP A 333 35.20 30.96 4.80
CA ASP A 333 34.35 30.00 5.50
C ASP A 333 32.88 30.44 5.44
N PHE A 334 32.58 31.71 5.71
CA PHE A 334 31.22 32.24 5.62
C PHE A 334 30.63 32.19 4.19
N LYS A 335 31.43 32.46 3.15
CA LYS A 335 31.00 32.29 1.75
C LYS A 335 30.76 30.82 1.39
N SER A 336 31.60 29.90 1.88
CA SER A 336 31.44 28.46 1.67
C SER A 336 30.18 27.92 2.35
N LEU A 337 29.89 28.42 3.56
CA LEU A 337 28.67 28.18 4.33
C LEU A 337 27.42 28.66 3.59
N GLN A 338 27.42 29.91 3.10
CA GLN A 338 26.32 30.42 2.28
C GLN A 338 26.15 29.64 0.97
N ALA A 339 27.24 29.25 0.32
CA ALA A 339 27.21 28.42 -0.89
C ALA A 339 26.63 27.02 -0.60
N GLY A 340 26.96 26.42 0.54
CA GLY A 340 26.43 25.12 0.98
C GLY A 340 24.94 25.16 1.33
N VAL A 341 24.48 26.20 2.05
CA VAL A 341 23.06 26.43 2.33
C VAL A 341 22.27 26.69 1.04
N SER A 342 22.87 27.44 0.10
CA SER A 342 22.33 27.62 -1.25
C SER A 342 22.24 26.29 -2.01
N GLY A 343 23.26 25.42 -1.88
CA GLY A 343 23.27 24.06 -2.41
C GLY A 343 22.11 23.21 -1.87
N TYR A 344 21.91 23.19 -0.55
CA TYR A 344 20.79 22.47 0.07
C TYR A 344 19.42 23.01 -0.40
N LYS A 345 19.25 24.34 -0.46
CA LYS A 345 18.04 24.98 -0.97
C LYS A 345 17.76 24.59 -2.43
N ARG A 346 18.80 24.49 -3.27
CA ARG A 346 18.71 24.10 -4.68
C ARG A 346 18.22 22.66 -4.87
N LEU A 347 18.54 21.75 -3.95
CA LEU A 347 18.09 20.35 -4.04
C LEU A 347 16.58 20.18 -3.76
N ILE A 348 15.91 21.20 -3.20
CA ILE A 348 14.50 21.12 -2.83
C ILE A 348 13.64 21.19 -4.08
N THR A 349 13.11 20.04 -4.50
CA THR A 349 12.19 19.94 -5.64
C THR A 349 10.77 20.39 -5.28
N ILE A 350 10.30 20.00 -4.10
CA ILE A 350 8.92 20.27 -3.65
C ILE A 350 8.99 21.08 -2.37
N HIS A 351 8.82 22.40 -2.50
CA HIS A 351 8.86 23.33 -1.38
C HIS A 351 7.67 23.13 -0.43
N ALA A 352 7.99 22.81 0.82
CA ALA A 352 7.02 22.77 1.90
C ALA A 352 6.78 24.19 2.42
N GLY A 353 5.57 24.70 2.23
CA GLY A 353 5.15 26.00 2.74
C GLY A 353 4.72 25.93 4.20
N LYS A 354 4.98 27.01 4.95
CA LYS A 354 4.19 27.33 6.14
C LYS A 354 3.01 28.23 5.70
N PRO A 355 1.79 27.98 6.18
CA PRO A 355 0.68 28.92 5.99
C PRO A 355 1.10 30.31 6.47
N LYS A 356 1.03 31.33 5.62
CA LYS A 356 1.09 32.72 6.08
C LYS A 356 -0.30 33.08 6.61
N GLY A 357 -0.41 33.41 7.90
CA GLY A 357 -1.69 33.68 8.56
C GLY A 357 -2.54 32.42 8.79
N SER A 358 -3.86 32.55 8.77
CA SER A 358 -4.75 31.41 9.01
C SER A 358 -4.67 30.37 7.88
N LEU A 359 -4.84 29.08 8.22
CA LEU A 359 -4.87 27.99 7.25
C LEU A 359 -5.86 28.22 6.09
N LYS A 360 -6.97 28.91 6.37
CA LYS A 360 -7.99 29.27 5.38
C LYS A 360 -7.43 30.21 4.31
N ILE A 361 -6.62 31.19 4.72
CA ILE A 361 -5.98 32.15 3.82
C ILE A 361 -4.97 31.40 2.95
N ALA A 362 -4.16 30.53 3.55
CA ALA A 362 -3.17 29.75 2.80
C ALA A 362 -3.78 28.77 1.77
N LEU A 363 -4.98 28.24 2.00
CA LEU A 363 -5.67 27.42 0.98
C LEU A 363 -6.18 28.24 -0.21
N LYS A 364 -6.50 29.52 0.01
CA LYS A 364 -7.05 30.43 -1.01
C LYS A 364 -5.99 31.26 -1.74
N GLU A 365 -4.78 31.34 -1.19
CA GLU A 365 -3.68 32.08 -1.77
C GLU A 365 -3.31 31.46 -3.13
N VAL A 366 -3.54 32.23 -4.20
CA VAL A 366 -3.13 31.87 -5.55
C VAL A 366 -1.71 32.36 -5.75
N THR A 367 -0.77 31.44 -5.90
CA THR A 367 0.62 31.71 -6.23
C THR A 367 0.91 31.23 -7.66
N ASP A 368 1.83 31.88 -8.36
CA ASP A 368 2.28 31.42 -9.68
C ASP A 368 3.09 30.13 -9.58
N GLN A 369 3.64 29.83 -8.41
CA GLN A 369 4.42 28.63 -8.14
C GLN A 369 3.58 27.57 -7.42
N VAL A 370 3.83 26.30 -7.74
CA VAL A 370 3.25 25.19 -6.99
C VAL A 370 3.95 25.01 -5.64
N ARG A 371 3.19 24.59 -4.63
CA ARG A 371 3.72 24.33 -3.30
C ARG A 371 3.11 23.10 -2.64
N ARG A 372 3.71 22.68 -1.54
CA ARG A 372 3.17 21.65 -0.65
C ARG A 372 2.76 22.25 0.69
N LEU A 373 1.56 21.95 1.16
CA LEU A 373 1.15 22.18 2.56
C LEU A 373 1.07 20.85 3.32
N SER A 374 1.31 20.90 4.64
CA SER A 374 1.20 19.74 5.53
C SER A 374 0.20 20.04 6.64
N LEU A 375 -0.75 19.13 6.88
CA LEU A 375 -1.74 19.22 7.95
C LEU A 375 -1.73 17.95 8.80
N SER A 376 -1.91 18.08 10.10
CA SER A 376 -2.26 16.92 10.91
C SER A 376 -3.66 16.42 10.56
N GLU A 377 -3.94 15.14 10.84
CA GLU A 377 -5.28 14.56 10.63
C GLU A 377 -6.39 15.40 11.28
N HIS A 378 -6.12 15.99 12.46
CA HIS A 378 -7.10 16.78 13.20
C HIS A 378 -7.36 18.13 12.54
N GLN A 379 -6.30 18.77 12.02
CA GLN A 379 -6.44 20.01 11.25
C GLN A 379 -7.23 19.75 9.96
N LEU A 380 -6.96 18.64 9.28
CA LEU A 380 -7.72 18.23 8.11
C LEU A 380 -9.19 18.00 8.44
N GLU A 381 -9.51 17.25 9.50
CA GLU A 381 -10.89 16.99 9.92
C GLU A 381 -11.66 18.29 10.18
N LYS A 382 -11.06 19.24 10.90
CA LYS A 382 -11.65 20.56 11.20
C LYS A 382 -11.87 21.39 9.93
N LEU A 383 -10.89 21.39 9.01
CA LEU A 383 -10.98 22.15 7.75
C LEU A 383 -11.95 21.50 6.77
N ALA A 384 -11.94 20.19 6.58
CA ALA A 384 -12.95 19.46 5.82
C ALA A 384 -14.37 19.70 6.36
N GLY A 385 -14.48 19.89 7.69
CA GLY A 385 -15.70 20.28 8.38
C GLY A 385 -16.31 21.60 7.89
N SER A 386 -15.48 22.58 7.52
CA SER A 386 -15.91 23.98 7.40
C SER A 386 -15.53 24.66 6.08
N HIS A 387 -14.50 24.16 5.38
CA HIS A 387 -13.87 24.75 4.20
C HIS A 387 -13.44 23.64 3.21
N GLY A 388 -14.24 22.57 3.07
CA GLY A 388 -13.90 21.41 2.22
C GLY A 388 -13.61 21.79 0.76
N LEU A 389 -14.42 22.68 0.18
CA LEU A 389 -14.25 23.16 -1.19
C LEU A 389 -12.91 23.89 -1.41
N ASP A 390 -12.42 24.62 -0.40
CA ASP A 390 -11.12 25.29 -0.48
C ASP A 390 -9.98 24.27 -0.50
N ILE A 391 -10.13 23.13 0.18
CA ILE A 391 -9.15 22.04 0.12
C ILE A 391 -9.15 21.40 -1.28
N VAL A 392 -10.33 21.09 -1.83
CA VAL A 392 -10.44 20.50 -3.18
C VAL A 392 -9.82 21.43 -4.22
N ARG A 393 -10.12 22.74 -4.16
CA ARG A 393 -9.51 23.73 -5.04
C ARG A 393 -7.99 23.79 -4.89
N PHE A 394 -7.49 23.77 -3.65
CA PHE A 394 -6.05 23.78 -3.40
C PHE A 394 -5.36 22.54 -4.01
N THR A 395 -5.93 21.35 -3.83
CA THR A 395 -5.33 20.08 -4.26
C THR A 395 -5.42 19.82 -5.77
N GLN A 396 -6.19 20.60 -6.53
CA GLN A 396 -6.17 20.53 -8.01
C GLN A 396 -4.77 20.84 -8.55
N ARG A 397 -4.11 21.87 -8.00
CA ARG A 397 -2.80 22.34 -8.47
C ARG A 397 -1.65 22.03 -7.52
N ASN A 398 -1.89 22.09 -6.21
CA ASN A 398 -0.88 21.94 -5.18
C ASN A 398 -0.90 20.56 -4.53
N ILE A 399 0.16 20.23 -3.79
CA ILE A 399 0.23 18.98 -3.01
C ILE A 399 -0.20 19.25 -1.57
N LEU A 400 -1.13 18.44 -1.07
CA LEU A 400 -1.48 18.39 0.34
C LEU A 400 -0.95 17.09 0.97
N ARG A 401 -0.12 17.26 2.00
CA ARG A 401 0.32 16.18 2.88
C ARG A 401 -0.52 16.16 4.15
N VAL A 402 -0.98 14.98 4.54
CA VAL A 402 -1.73 14.74 5.77
C VAL A 402 -0.95 13.74 6.60
N TYR A 403 -0.74 14.01 7.88
CA TYR A 403 0.05 13.14 8.77
C TYR A 403 -0.66 12.83 10.09
N PRO A 404 -0.34 11.69 10.73
CA PRO A 404 -0.92 11.31 12.03
C PRO A 404 -0.64 12.36 13.11
N LYS A 405 -1.59 12.58 14.03
CA LYS A 405 -1.37 13.48 15.17
C LYS A 405 -0.37 12.89 16.17
N GLY A 406 0.36 13.76 16.87
CA GLY A 406 1.39 13.35 17.84
C GLY A 406 0.89 12.45 18.99
N THR A 407 -0.40 12.49 19.35
CA THR A 407 -0.96 11.62 20.39
C THR A 407 -1.13 10.15 19.98
N ARG A 408 -0.81 9.79 18.73
CA ARG A 408 -0.79 8.40 18.25
C ARG A 408 0.54 7.71 18.59
N PHE A 409 0.91 7.69 19.87
CA PHE A 409 2.18 7.16 20.36
C PHE A 409 2.41 5.68 19.99
N THR A 410 1.34 4.89 19.83
CA THR A 410 1.41 3.48 19.42
C THR A 410 1.54 3.28 17.90
N SER A 411 1.77 4.35 17.13
CA SER A 411 1.85 4.31 15.66
C SER A 411 0.56 3.82 14.99
N SER A 412 -0.59 4.06 15.61
CA SER A 412 -1.90 3.83 14.97
C SER A 412 -2.12 4.78 13.79
N ASN A 413 -3.08 4.48 12.91
CA ASN A 413 -3.39 5.28 11.73
C ASN A 413 -4.83 5.80 11.74
N TYR A 414 -5.04 6.94 11.08
CA TYR A 414 -6.33 7.63 10.95
C TYR A 414 -7.13 7.13 9.74
N LYS A 415 -8.37 7.59 9.53
CA LYS A 415 -9.17 7.16 8.36
C LYS A 415 -8.67 7.91 7.12
N PRO A 416 -8.18 7.24 6.07
CA PRO A 416 -7.57 7.92 4.92
C PRO A 416 -8.58 8.63 4.02
N THR A 417 -9.86 8.21 4.07
CA THR A 417 -10.89 8.67 3.13
C THR A 417 -11.08 10.19 3.18
N ILE A 418 -10.96 10.83 4.35
CA ILE A 418 -11.10 12.29 4.47
C ILE A 418 -10.08 13.01 3.59
N GLY A 419 -8.83 12.53 3.56
CA GLY A 419 -7.79 13.08 2.69
C GLY A 419 -8.10 12.87 1.22
N TRP A 420 -8.36 11.62 0.83
CA TRP A 420 -8.58 11.26 -0.59
C TRP A 420 -9.81 11.95 -1.18
N MET A 421 -10.91 12.05 -0.45
CA MET A 421 -12.12 12.75 -0.91
C MET A 421 -11.90 14.25 -1.16
N HIS A 422 -10.91 14.85 -0.49
CA HIS A 422 -10.54 16.26 -0.71
C HIS A 422 -9.31 16.40 -1.63
N GLY A 423 -8.91 15.32 -2.31
CA GLY A 423 -7.81 15.32 -3.27
C GLY A 423 -6.40 15.34 -2.67
N ALA A 424 -6.25 15.10 -1.36
CA ALA A 424 -4.94 15.07 -0.73
C ALA A 424 -4.08 13.93 -1.28
N GLN A 425 -2.93 14.28 -1.86
CA GLN A 425 -2.06 13.37 -2.58
C GLN A 425 -1.20 12.54 -1.63
N MET A 426 -0.69 13.17 -0.56
CA MET A 426 0.24 12.56 0.39
C MET A 426 -0.44 12.26 1.73
N VAL A 427 -1.27 11.22 1.75
CA VAL A 427 -1.90 10.73 2.99
C VAL A 427 -0.92 9.79 3.71
N ALA A 428 -0.11 10.36 4.60
CA ALA A 428 1.04 9.69 5.24
C ALA A 428 0.62 8.76 6.38
N PHE A 429 1.13 7.53 6.37
CA PHE A 429 0.74 6.46 7.29
C PHE A 429 1.96 5.80 7.94
N ASN A 430 1.81 5.38 9.20
CA ASN A 430 2.77 4.53 9.90
C ASN A 430 2.71 3.10 9.30
N MET A 431 3.72 2.73 8.51
CA MET A 431 3.77 1.49 7.72
C MET A 431 4.13 0.23 8.52
N GLN A 432 4.76 0.41 9.69
CA GLN A 432 5.22 -0.66 10.59
C GLN A 432 4.08 -1.34 11.37
N GLY A 433 2.89 -0.74 11.38
CA GLY A 433 1.73 -1.24 12.11
C GLY A 433 0.87 -2.25 11.34
N TYR A 434 -0.34 -2.47 11.84
CA TYR A 434 -1.42 -3.18 11.17
C TYR A 434 -2.76 -2.59 11.63
N GLY A 435 -3.83 -2.84 10.88
CA GLY A 435 -5.18 -2.41 11.27
C GLY A 435 -6.02 -1.94 10.10
N LYS A 436 -7.29 -1.64 10.36
CA LYS A 436 -8.30 -1.33 9.34
C LYS A 436 -7.84 -0.22 8.40
N SER A 437 -7.36 0.90 8.93
CA SER A 437 -6.97 2.03 8.08
C SER A 437 -5.76 1.73 7.20
N LEU A 438 -4.75 1.04 7.74
CA LEU A 438 -3.58 0.64 6.97
C LEU A 438 -3.96 -0.34 5.84
N TRP A 439 -4.92 -1.23 6.11
CA TRP A 439 -5.51 -2.11 5.10
C TRP A 439 -6.25 -1.38 3.98
N LEU A 440 -6.95 -0.29 4.29
CA LEU A 440 -7.58 0.54 3.25
C LEU A 440 -6.52 1.21 2.37
N MET A 441 -5.45 1.69 2.99
CA MET A 441 -4.35 2.31 2.27
C MET A 441 -3.63 1.29 1.36
N HIS A 442 -3.30 0.09 1.86
CA HIS A 442 -2.77 -0.98 1.03
C HIS A 442 -3.73 -1.35 -0.10
N GLY A 443 -5.04 -1.41 0.16
CA GLY A 443 -6.06 -1.65 -0.84
C GLY A 443 -6.05 -0.60 -1.96
N MET A 444 -6.08 0.69 -1.61
CA MET A 444 -6.05 1.80 -2.57
C MET A 444 -4.84 1.72 -3.51
N PHE A 445 -3.64 1.49 -2.96
CA PHE A 445 -2.41 1.47 -3.74
C PHE A 445 -2.10 0.12 -4.40
N ARG A 446 -3.00 -0.86 -4.35
CA ARG A 446 -2.99 -2.00 -5.29
C ARG A 446 -3.50 -1.61 -6.67
N ALA A 447 -4.17 -0.46 -6.80
CA ALA A 447 -4.58 0.08 -8.09
C ALA A 447 -3.38 0.40 -8.99
N ASN A 448 -3.65 0.53 -10.28
CA ASN A 448 -2.67 0.91 -11.30
C ASN A 448 -1.42 0.00 -11.31
N GLY A 449 -1.63 -1.31 -11.16
CA GLY A 449 -0.53 -2.28 -11.10
C GLY A 449 0.35 -2.18 -9.85
N GLY A 450 -0.11 -1.53 -8.79
CA GLY A 450 0.64 -1.44 -7.54
C GLY A 450 1.85 -0.50 -7.58
N CYS A 451 1.89 0.40 -8.56
CA CYS A 451 3.08 1.23 -8.81
C CYS A 451 3.29 2.38 -7.81
N GLY A 452 2.35 2.58 -6.89
CA GLY A 452 2.38 3.60 -5.84
C GLY A 452 1.84 4.99 -6.25
N TYR A 453 1.37 5.13 -7.50
CA TYR A 453 0.70 6.32 -8.03
C TYR A 453 -0.67 5.94 -8.59
N VAL A 454 -1.72 6.58 -8.07
CA VAL A 454 -3.11 6.36 -8.51
C VAL A 454 -3.68 7.69 -8.95
N ILE A 455 -4.14 7.79 -10.20
CA ILE A 455 -4.68 9.04 -10.73
C ILE A 455 -5.94 9.42 -9.93
N LYS A 456 -6.08 10.71 -9.63
CA LYS A 456 -7.29 11.24 -9.00
C LYS A 456 -8.45 11.19 -10.00
N PRO A 457 -9.68 10.98 -9.52
CA PRO A 457 -10.88 11.13 -10.34
C PRO A 457 -10.98 12.54 -10.92
N ASP A 458 -11.58 12.66 -12.11
CA ASP A 458 -11.81 13.93 -12.81
C ASP A 458 -12.48 15.01 -11.94
N ILE A 459 -13.41 14.60 -11.08
CA ILE A 459 -14.11 15.48 -10.12
C ILE A 459 -13.16 16.18 -9.13
N LEU A 460 -11.92 15.70 -8.96
CA LEU A 460 -10.88 16.25 -8.08
C LEU A 460 -9.70 16.90 -8.84
N THR A 461 -9.74 16.93 -10.17
CA THR A 461 -8.69 17.52 -11.02
C THR A 461 -9.21 18.63 -11.92
N ARG A 462 -10.49 18.59 -12.35
CA ARG A 462 -11.06 19.59 -13.26
C ARG A 462 -11.33 20.91 -12.54
N SER A 463 -10.81 22.01 -13.09
CA SER A 463 -11.23 23.37 -12.75
C SER A 463 -12.58 23.67 -13.40
N ALA A 464 -13.65 23.06 -12.89
CA ALA A 464 -15.02 23.37 -13.28
C ALA A 464 -15.58 24.53 -12.43
N ASP A 465 -16.62 25.21 -12.94
CA ASP A 465 -17.36 26.25 -12.20
C ASP A 465 -18.02 25.68 -10.92
N GLU A 466 -18.41 24.41 -10.95
CA GLU A 466 -18.93 23.67 -9.80
C GLU A 466 -17.88 22.71 -9.25
N LEU A 467 -17.44 22.97 -8.01
CA LEU A 467 -16.52 22.10 -7.29
C LEU A 467 -17.27 20.90 -6.69
N PHE A 468 -16.63 19.73 -6.70
CA PHE A 468 -17.10 18.56 -5.96
C PHE A 468 -17.14 18.86 -4.46
N ASP A 469 -18.31 18.71 -3.84
CA ASP A 469 -18.46 18.71 -2.39
C ASP A 469 -18.49 17.27 -1.85
N PRO A 470 -17.44 16.82 -1.14
CA PRO A 470 -17.40 15.50 -0.50
C PRO A 470 -18.54 15.19 0.48
N LYS A 471 -19.25 16.23 0.94
CA LYS A 471 -20.39 16.10 1.86
C LYS A 471 -21.73 16.07 1.15
N ALA A 472 -21.78 16.28 -0.15
CA ALA A 472 -23.02 16.22 -0.90
C ALA A 472 -23.65 14.82 -0.74
N THR A 473 -24.87 14.79 -0.22
CA THR A 473 -25.61 13.54 0.04
C THR A 473 -26.51 13.13 -1.12
N LEU A 474 -26.67 14.00 -2.12
CA LEU A 474 -27.61 13.83 -3.24
C LEU A 474 -26.89 13.71 -4.59
N LEU A 475 -25.75 13.04 -4.61
CA LEU A 475 -25.06 12.71 -5.86
C LEU A 475 -25.80 11.58 -6.59
N PRO A 476 -25.98 11.66 -7.92
CA PRO A 476 -26.59 10.57 -8.68
C PRO A 476 -25.71 9.33 -8.63
N VAL A 477 -26.34 8.16 -8.65
CA VAL A 477 -25.63 6.89 -8.78
C VAL A 477 -24.99 6.83 -10.16
N GLN A 478 -23.66 6.71 -10.19
CA GLN A 478 -22.87 6.58 -11.42
C GLN A 478 -22.78 5.12 -11.88
N LYS A 479 -22.70 4.18 -10.92
CA LYS A 479 -22.46 2.77 -11.21
C LYS A 479 -23.03 1.89 -10.12
N THR A 480 -23.56 0.72 -10.47
CA THR A 480 -23.91 -0.29 -9.46
C THR A 480 -22.96 -1.48 -9.53
N LEU A 481 -22.28 -1.77 -8.42
CA LEU A 481 -21.46 -2.97 -8.27
C LEU A 481 -22.30 -4.10 -7.67
N LYS A 482 -22.48 -5.18 -8.41
CA LYS A 482 -22.98 -6.46 -7.88
C LYS A 482 -21.80 -7.35 -7.51
N VAL A 483 -21.87 -7.93 -6.32
CA VAL A 483 -20.88 -8.85 -5.77
C VAL A 483 -21.58 -10.14 -5.37
N LYS A 484 -21.30 -11.22 -6.08
CA LYS A 484 -21.73 -12.57 -5.70
C LYS A 484 -20.59 -13.34 -5.07
N ILE A 485 -20.80 -13.89 -3.88
CA ILE A 485 -19.85 -14.73 -3.16
C ILE A 485 -20.35 -16.16 -3.25
N TYR A 486 -19.63 -16.99 -4.01
CA TYR A 486 -20.00 -18.39 -4.15
C TYR A 486 -19.52 -19.19 -2.96
N MET A 487 -18.21 -19.21 -2.74
CA MET A 487 -17.59 -20.09 -1.76
C MET A 487 -16.19 -19.62 -1.36
N GLY A 488 -15.65 -20.24 -0.31
CA GLY A 488 -14.26 -20.12 0.09
C GLY A 488 -13.56 -21.48 0.18
N ASP A 489 -12.25 -21.49 -0.06
CA ASP A 489 -11.41 -22.69 0.00
C ASP A 489 -10.00 -22.35 0.51
N GLY A 490 -9.28 -23.38 0.96
CA GLY A 490 -7.85 -23.33 1.25
C GLY A 490 -7.46 -23.24 2.72
N TRP A 491 -8.40 -22.96 3.64
CA TRP A 491 -8.10 -22.89 5.07
C TRP A 491 -7.54 -24.22 5.61
N ARG A 492 -8.13 -25.35 5.21
CA ARG A 492 -7.65 -26.70 5.61
C ARG A 492 -6.22 -27.02 5.15
N LEU A 493 -5.71 -26.30 4.14
CA LEU A 493 -4.37 -26.50 3.59
C LEU A 493 -3.33 -25.64 4.32
N ASP A 494 -3.75 -24.48 4.84
CA ASP A 494 -2.86 -23.51 5.49
C ASP A 494 -2.89 -23.63 7.02
N PHE A 495 -3.98 -24.15 7.59
CA PHE A 495 -4.20 -24.23 9.03
C PHE A 495 -4.35 -25.67 9.51
N LYS A 496 -4.03 -25.90 10.79
CA LYS A 496 -4.35 -27.17 11.46
C LYS A 496 -5.86 -27.30 11.59
N HIS A 497 -6.38 -28.52 11.53
CA HIS A 497 -7.82 -28.78 11.66
C HIS A 497 -8.43 -28.35 13.02
N THR A 498 -7.62 -28.00 14.02
CA THR A 498 -8.09 -27.46 15.31
C THR A 498 -7.68 -25.98 15.51
N HIS A 499 -7.43 -25.25 14.42
CA HIS A 499 -6.92 -23.89 14.51
C HIS A 499 -7.97 -22.88 15.00
N PHE A 500 -9.18 -23.01 14.46
CA PHE A 500 -10.32 -22.18 14.83
C PHE A 500 -11.03 -22.83 16.02
N ASP A 501 -11.62 -24.01 15.79
CA ASP A 501 -12.28 -24.76 16.86
C ASP A 501 -11.50 -25.99 17.31
N ALA A 502 -11.47 -26.22 18.62
CA ALA A 502 -10.82 -27.41 19.19
C ALA A 502 -11.59 -28.71 18.90
N TYR A 503 -12.88 -28.60 18.58
CA TYR A 503 -13.86 -29.68 18.71
C TYR A 503 -14.76 -29.90 17.48
N SER A 504 -14.67 -29.00 16.50
CA SER A 504 -15.46 -28.99 15.27
C SER A 504 -14.64 -28.37 14.13
N PRO A 505 -15.07 -28.53 12.86
CA PRO A 505 -14.69 -27.61 11.80
C PRO A 505 -15.23 -26.18 12.06
N PRO A 506 -14.73 -25.17 11.31
CA PRO A 506 -15.06 -23.77 11.54
C PRO A 506 -16.44 -23.34 11.04
N ASP A 507 -17.01 -22.33 11.70
CA ASP A 507 -18.30 -21.71 11.36
C ASP A 507 -18.11 -20.41 10.57
N PHE A 508 -17.80 -20.50 9.28
CA PHE A 508 -17.38 -19.34 8.50
C PHE A 508 -18.53 -18.46 7.97
N TYR A 509 -18.28 -17.15 7.98
CA TYR A 509 -19.09 -16.16 7.28
C TYR A 509 -18.25 -14.99 6.75
N THR A 510 -18.77 -14.28 5.75
CA THR A 510 -18.06 -13.17 5.09
C THR A 510 -18.76 -11.83 5.34
N LYS A 511 -18.00 -10.82 5.74
CA LYS A 511 -18.42 -9.41 5.80
C LYS A 511 -17.91 -8.65 4.58
N ILE A 512 -18.80 -7.95 3.90
CA ILE A 512 -18.49 -7.09 2.74
C ILE A 512 -18.72 -5.64 3.13
N TYR A 513 -17.76 -4.78 2.83
CA TYR A 513 -17.86 -3.35 3.07
C TYR A 513 -17.52 -2.57 1.80
N ILE A 514 -18.29 -1.52 1.52
CA ILE A 514 -17.86 -0.44 0.66
C ILE A 514 -17.34 0.68 1.55
N VAL A 515 -16.13 1.14 1.28
CA VAL A 515 -15.48 2.26 1.97
C VAL A 515 -15.09 3.30 0.94
N GLY A 516 -15.53 4.55 1.11
CA GLY A 516 -15.29 5.61 0.14
C GLY A 516 -15.92 6.92 0.61
N VAL A 517 -16.66 7.57 -0.28
CA VAL A 517 -17.52 8.70 0.09
C VAL A 517 -18.65 8.25 1.02
N PRO A 518 -19.14 9.10 1.94
CA PRO A 518 -20.20 8.72 2.89
C PRO A 518 -21.46 8.18 2.23
N ALA A 519 -21.83 8.69 1.04
CA ALA A 519 -22.99 8.25 0.28
C ALA A 519 -22.90 6.79 -0.20
N ASP A 520 -21.68 6.27 -0.37
CA ASP A 520 -21.41 4.93 -0.90
C ASP A 520 -21.13 3.90 0.21
N GLU A 521 -20.95 4.34 1.46
CA GLU A 521 -20.58 3.45 2.56
C GLU A 521 -21.68 2.41 2.82
N ALA A 522 -21.32 1.14 2.73
CA ALA A 522 -22.25 0.03 2.91
C ALA A 522 -21.58 -1.13 3.66
N LYS A 523 -22.41 -1.92 4.37
CA LYS A 523 -22.00 -3.15 5.05
C LYS A 523 -23.03 -4.25 4.80
N LYS A 524 -22.55 -5.40 4.34
CA LYS A 524 -23.33 -6.64 4.16
C LYS A 524 -22.61 -7.81 4.82
N LYS A 525 -23.34 -8.88 5.13
CA LYS A 525 -22.82 -10.10 5.73
C LYS A 525 -23.56 -11.29 5.11
N THR A 526 -22.83 -12.36 4.81
CA THR A 526 -23.43 -13.65 4.42
C THR A 526 -24.04 -14.37 5.63
N LYS A 527 -24.79 -15.43 5.38
CA LYS A 527 -25.12 -16.43 6.40
C LYS A 527 -23.84 -17.10 6.92
N ILE A 528 -23.97 -17.68 8.11
CA ILE A 528 -22.93 -18.53 8.70
C ILE A 528 -23.10 -19.93 8.12
N ILE A 529 -22.00 -20.53 7.68
CA ILE A 529 -21.95 -21.94 7.28
C ILE A 529 -21.25 -22.67 8.41
N GLU A 530 -22.00 -23.53 9.10
CA GLU A 530 -21.52 -24.25 10.26
C GLU A 530 -20.74 -25.52 9.87
N ASP A 531 -19.72 -25.87 10.67
CA ASP A 531 -18.97 -27.13 10.58
C ASP A 531 -18.38 -27.43 9.17
N ASP A 532 -17.93 -26.42 8.40
CA ASP A 532 -17.36 -26.62 7.05
C ASP A 532 -16.08 -25.81 6.74
N TRP A 533 -15.04 -26.52 6.30
CA TRP A 533 -13.77 -25.93 5.85
C TRP A 533 -13.83 -25.29 4.45
N CYS A 534 -14.87 -25.60 3.68
CA CYS A 534 -15.09 -25.18 2.30
C CYS A 534 -16.48 -24.52 2.14
N PRO A 535 -16.78 -23.44 2.87
CA PRO A 535 -18.12 -22.88 2.96
C PRO A 535 -18.65 -22.42 1.60
N VAL A 536 -19.89 -22.80 1.28
CA VAL A 536 -20.63 -22.35 0.08
C VAL A 536 -21.77 -21.42 0.53
N TRP A 537 -21.61 -20.12 0.28
CA TRP A 537 -22.62 -19.11 0.62
C TRP A 537 -23.67 -18.92 -0.48
N ASP A 538 -23.22 -18.80 -1.74
CA ASP A 538 -24.03 -18.49 -2.93
C ASP A 538 -24.94 -17.25 -2.77
N GLU A 539 -24.38 -16.17 -2.22
CA GLU A 539 -25.11 -14.93 -1.92
C GLU A 539 -24.63 -13.76 -2.78
N GLU A 540 -25.58 -12.93 -3.25
CA GLU A 540 -25.31 -11.75 -4.07
C GLU A 540 -25.76 -10.46 -3.38
N PHE A 541 -24.94 -9.42 -3.47
CA PHE A 541 -25.20 -8.09 -2.92
C PHE A 541 -25.01 -7.02 -3.99
N SER A 542 -25.86 -6.01 -3.98
CA SER A 542 -25.77 -4.84 -4.87
C SER A 542 -25.38 -3.58 -4.10
N PHE A 543 -24.47 -2.79 -4.67
CA PHE A 543 -23.93 -1.57 -4.11
C PHE A 543 -24.03 -0.44 -5.14
N PRO A 544 -25.00 0.48 -5.02
CA PRO A 544 -25.02 1.70 -5.82
C PRO A 544 -23.88 2.63 -5.39
N LEU A 545 -23.14 3.17 -6.34
CA LEU A 545 -21.96 4.01 -6.12
C LEU A 545 -22.13 5.36 -6.82
N THR A 546 -21.97 6.42 -6.06
CA THR A 546 -21.98 7.82 -6.53
C THR A 546 -20.59 8.26 -6.96
N VAL A 547 -19.51 7.75 -6.34
CA VAL A 547 -18.12 8.05 -6.70
C VAL A 547 -17.29 6.75 -6.70
N PRO A 548 -17.52 5.86 -7.68
CA PRO A 548 -16.87 4.54 -7.73
C PRO A 548 -15.33 4.63 -7.74
N GLU A 549 -14.76 5.70 -8.26
CA GLU A 549 -13.31 5.96 -8.34
C GLU A 549 -12.63 6.09 -6.97
N LEU A 550 -13.38 6.44 -5.92
CA LEU A 550 -12.89 6.53 -4.54
C LEU A 550 -13.35 5.35 -3.66
N ALA A 551 -14.10 4.40 -4.23
CA ALA A 551 -14.65 3.27 -3.50
C ALA A 551 -13.66 2.10 -3.39
N LEU A 552 -13.56 1.53 -2.20
CA LEU A 552 -12.82 0.32 -1.89
C LEU A 552 -13.79 -0.77 -1.44
N LEU A 553 -13.68 -1.95 -2.04
CA LEU A 553 -14.34 -3.17 -1.61
C LEU A 553 -13.46 -3.88 -0.59
N ARG A 554 -13.87 -3.88 0.68
CA ARG A 554 -13.19 -4.62 1.76
C ARG A 554 -13.98 -5.88 2.11
N ILE A 555 -13.30 -7.01 2.11
CA ILE A 555 -13.87 -8.31 2.42
C ILE A 555 -13.13 -8.88 3.63
N GLU A 556 -13.88 -9.41 4.59
CA GLU A 556 -13.33 -10.00 5.81
C GLU A 556 -14.10 -11.28 6.13
N VAL A 557 -13.39 -12.41 6.16
CA VAL A 557 -13.94 -13.70 6.59
C VAL A 557 -13.69 -13.87 8.08
N ARG A 558 -14.72 -14.31 8.78
CA ARG A 558 -14.72 -14.58 10.21
C ARG A 558 -15.24 -15.98 10.46
N GLU A 559 -14.71 -16.57 11.51
CA GLU A 559 -15.27 -17.75 12.14
C GLU A 559 -16.14 -17.27 13.31
N TYR A 560 -17.31 -17.88 13.50
CA TYR A 560 -18.32 -17.45 14.45
C TYR A 560 -18.22 -18.25 15.75
N ASP A 561 -17.87 -17.58 16.84
CA ASP A 561 -17.88 -18.18 18.18
C ASP A 561 -19.08 -17.62 18.98
N ILE A 562 -19.88 -18.51 19.56
CA ILE A 562 -21.05 -18.16 20.38
C ILE A 562 -20.63 -17.46 21.69
N SER A 563 -19.47 -17.82 22.24
CA SER A 563 -19.02 -17.46 23.59
C SER A 563 -17.78 -16.57 23.61
N GLU A 564 -17.03 -16.51 22.52
CA GLU A 564 -15.85 -15.67 22.37
C GLU A 564 -16.01 -14.63 21.25
N LYS A 565 -14.91 -13.95 20.93
CA LYS A 565 -14.89 -13.00 19.82
C LYS A 565 -14.54 -13.74 18.54
N ASP A 566 -15.43 -13.65 17.55
CA ASP A 566 -15.25 -14.17 16.19
C ASP A 566 -13.80 -14.14 15.68
N ASP A 567 -13.29 -15.34 15.43
CA ASP A 567 -11.94 -15.54 14.98
C ASP A 567 -11.71 -15.00 13.57
N PHE A 568 -10.48 -14.61 13.29
CA PHE A 568 -10.12 -13.97 12.02
C PHE A 568 -9.74 -15.03 10.99
N GLY A 569 -10.58 -15.21 9.96
CA GLY A 569 -10.34 -16.17 8.87
C GLY A 569 -9.53 -15.60 7.71
N GLY A 570 -9.50 -14.28 7.51
CA GLY A 570 -8.75 -13.63 6.44
C GLY A 570 -9.40 -12.34 5.96
N GLN A 571 -8.66 -11.50 5.25
CA GLN A 571 -9.21 -10.29 4.63
C GLN A 571 -8.56 -9.94 3.30
N THR A 572 -9.23 -9.08 2.54
CA THR A 572 -8.67 -8.38 1.40
C THR A 572 -9.31 -7.01 1.25
N CYS A 573 -8.63 -6.09 0.57
CA CYS A 573 -9.16 -4.80 0.19
C CYS A 573 -8.79 -4.54 -1.26
N LEU A 574 -9.80 -4.25 -2.08
CA LEU A 574 -9.71 -4.12 -3.52
C LEU A 574 -10.27 -2.75 -3.94
N PRO A 575 -9.55 -1.98 -4.75
CA PRO A 575 -10.09 -0.76 -5.34
C PRO A 575 -11.19 -1.13 -6.33
N VAL A 576 -12.39 -0.55 -6.16
CA VAL A 576 -13.55 -0.88 -6.99
C VAL A 576 -13.30 -0.64 -8.49
N PRO A 577 -12.64 0.46 -8.92
CA PRO A 577 -12.37 0.71 -10.35
C PRO A 577 -11.52 -0.37 -11.03
N GLU A 578 -10.74 -1.12 -10.24
CA GLU A 578 -9.79 -2.13 -10.73
C GLU A 578 -10.40 -3.52 -10.81
N LEU A 579 -11.60 -3.72 -10.26
CA LEU A 579 -12.26 -5.02 -10.24
C LEU A 579 -12.53 -5.49 -11.67
N ARG A 580 -12.08 -6.70 -11.98
CA ARG A 580 -12.38 -7.39 -13.23
C ARG A 580 -13.75 -8.08 -13.14
N THR A 581 -14.64 -7.82 -14.09
CA THR A 581 -15.98 -8.44 -14.19
C THR A 581 -15.91 -9.96 -14.35
N GLY A 582 -16.96 -10.69 -13.97
CA GLY A 582 -17.05 -12.16 -14.11
C GLY A 582 -16.52 -12.92 -12.89
N PHE A 583 -16.31 -14.23 -13.03
CA PHE A 583 -15.82 -15.07 -11.92
C PHE A 583 -14.35 -14.79 -11.64
N ARG A 584 -13.99 -14.53 -10.38
CA ARG A 584 -12.63 -14.20 -9.94
C ARG A 584 -12.24 -14.97 -8.69
N SER A 585 -10.97 -15.40 -8.65
CA SER A 585 -10.34 -15.91 -7.44
C SER A 585 -9.81 -14.74 -6.63
N VAL A 586 -10.31 -14.59 -5.40
CA VAL A 586 -9.97 -13.49 -4.51
C VAL A 586 -9.12 -14.02 -3.36
N PRO A 587 -7.79 -13.85 -3.39
CA PRO A 587 -6.92 -14.35 -2.33
C PRO A 587 -7.09 -13.54 -1.04
N LEU A 588 -7.03 -14.23 0.10
CA LEU A 588 -7.11 -13.62 1.43
C LEU A 588 -5.73 -13.50 2.07
N HIS A 589 -5.64 -12.59 3.03
CA HIS A 589 -4.41 -12.24 3.73
C HIS A 589 -4.65 -12.23 5.24
N ASP A 590 -3.57 -12.38 5.98
CA ASP A 590 -3.57 -12.32 7.44
C ASP A 590 -3.78 -10.89 7.97
N LYS A 591 -3.66 -10.67 9.28
CA LYS A 591 -3.78 -9.32 9.87
C LYS A 591 -2.67 -8.37 9.44
N LYS A 592 -1.48 -8.89 9.10
CA LYS A 592 -0.25 -8.15 8.79
C LYS A 592 -0.09 -7.82 7.30
N GLY A 593 -0.98 -8.29 6.43
CA GLY A 593 -0.84 -8.09 4.98
C GLY A 593 -0.18 -9.24 4.24
N VAL A 594 0.15 -10.35 4.92
CA VAL A 594 0.78 -11.50 4.28
C VAL A 594 -0.29 -12.34 3.61
N LYS A 595 -0.16 -12.57 2.32
CA LYS A 595 -1.05 -13.41 1.52
C LYS A 595 -1.02 -14.85 2.05
N HIS A 596 -2.19 -15.43 2.31
CA HIS A 596 -2.29 -16.85 2.59
C HIS A 596 -1.91 -17.66 1.35
N LYS A 597 -1.34 -18.86 1.53
CA LYS A 597 -0.81 -19.64 0.42
C LYS A 597 -1.95 -20.22 -0.43
N ASN A 598 -3.01 -20.70 0.22
CA ASN A 598 -4.12 -21.37 -0.43
C ASN A 598 -5.48 -20.73 -0.18
N VAL A 599 -5.62 -19.89 0.86
CA VAL A 599 -6.93 -19.31 1.23
C VAL A 599 -7.41 -18.29 0.20
N ARG A 600 -8.61 -18.53 -0.35
CA ARG A 600 -9.23 -17.69 -1.39
C ARG A 600 -10.75 -17.80 -1.37
N LEU A 601 -11.41 -16.83 -2.01
CA LEU A 601 -12.85 -16.85 -2.30
C LEU A 601 -13.07 -16.94 -3.80
N LEU A 602 -14.07 -17.70 -4.24
CA LEU A 602 -14.62 -17.58 -5.59
C LEU A 602 -15.77 -16.58 -5.56
N MET A 603 -15.62 -15.49 -6.31
CA MET A 603 -16.59 -14.40 -6.36
C MET A 603 -16.93 -14.05 -7.80
N ARG A 604 -18.07 -13.39 -8.04
CA ARG A 604 -18.37 -12.73 -9.31
C ARG A 604 -18.62 -11.26 -9.09
N PHE A 605 -18.00 -10.44 -9.93
CA PHE A 605 -18.22 -8.99 -9.97
C PHE A 605 -18.97 -8.64 -11.25
N GLU A 606 -20.00 -7.82 -11.14
CA GLU A 606 -20.75 -7.28 -12.27
C GLU A 606 -20.99 -5.79 -12.04
N PHE A 607 -20.83 -5.02 -13.11
CA PHE A 607 -21.06 -3.59 -13.11
C PHE A 607 -22.28 -3.30 -13.97
N VAL A 608 -23.29 -2.66 -13.39
CA VAL A 608 -24.56 -2.29 -14.04
C VAL A 608 -24.70 -0.79 -14.12
#